data_AF-A0A136KZK8-F1
#
_entry.id   AF-A0A136KZK8-F1
#
_cell.length_a   1.000
_cell.length_b   1.000
_cell.length_c   1.000
_cell.angle_alpha   90.00
_cell.angle_beta   90.00
_cell.angle_gamma   90.00
#
_symmetry.space_group_name_H-M   'P 1'
#
loop_
_entity.id
_entity.type
_entity.pdbx_description
1 polymer ?
#
loop_
_entity_poly.entity_id
_entity_poly.type
_entity_poly.pdbx_seq_one_letter_code
_entity_poly.pdbx_strand_id
1 'polypeptide(L)'
;MSKSLKNKLKWLASLITSVSLLLPYMLFTYQTGQLDGIGWLFEYIYFALFFTPIFYMLLFLFMAVRLAKYKKNIKWLLVFGLFALGILLAFILPIHIPALKSNVSLIINTTAEKNPNSQGSEIWVIALTQADGKQIPQSEFKFDDQWQIKDGAFMSAGEQASAMLSWGGKTNQPMQLTFLTHNWSGIAQVTWNGSTQRLDLYSQDAQNKIIDLPYVQQAPALYKFIFLFLIGAILGLLLLNLALFFFPQADI
;
A
#
# COMPACT_ATOMS: atom_id res chain seq x y z
N MET A 1 -9.45 -34.45 -33.72
CA MET A 1 -9.68 -33.84 -32.38
C MET A 1 -10.78 -34.63 -31.66
N SER A 2 -10.47 -35.26 -30.52
CA SER A 2 -11.44 -36.12 -29.82
C SER A 2 -12.64 -35.32 -29.28
N LYS A 3 -13.82 -35.95 -29.21
CA LYS A 3 -15.06 -35.35 -28.68
C LYS A 3 -14.86 -34.82 -27.25
N SER A 4 -14.03 -35.50 -26.46
CA SER A 4 -13.60 -35.10 -25.11
C SER A 4 -12.78 -33.80 -25.12
N LEU A 5 -11.84 -33.65 -26.05
CA LEU A 5 -11.02 -32.43 -26.16
C LEU A 5 -11.87 -31.23 -26.61
N LYS A 6 -12.83 -31.43 -27.51
CA LYS A 6 -13.77 -30.38 -27.94
C LYS A 6 -14.64 -29.87 -26.79
N ASN A 7 -15.14 -30.76 -25.93
CA ASN A 7 -15.96 -30.36 -24.79
C ASN A 7 -15.15 -29.63 -23.71
N LYS A 8 -13.90 -30.04 -23.47
CA LYS A 8 -12.99 -29.35 -22.55
C LYS A 8 -12.64 -27.94 -23.04
N LEU A 9 -12.36 -27.77 -24.32
CA LEU A 9 -12.08 -26.46 -24.92
C LEU A 9 -13.29 -25.53 -24.90
N LYS A 10 -14.52 -26.04 -25.11
CA LYS A 10 -15.74 -25.25 -24.98
C LYS A 10 -15.97 -24.75 -23.56
N TRP A 11 -15.70 -25.59 -22.56
CA TRP A 11 -15.83 -25.22 -21.15
C TRP A 11 -14.79 -24.16 -20.75
N LEU A 12 -13.53 -24.36 -21.16
CA LEU A 12 -12.44 -23.41 -20.91
C LEU A 12 -12.69 -22.07 -21.61
N ALA A 13 -13.14 -22.10 -22.87
CA ALA A 13 -13.49 -20.90 -23.61
C ALA A 13 -14.66 -20.16 -22.95
N SER A 14 -15.72 -20.86 -22.51
CA SER A 14 -16.85 -20.24 -21.80
C SER A 14 -16.39 -19.55 -20.51
N LEU A 15 -15.53 -20.22 -19.73
CA LEU A 15 -15.00 -19.69 -18.47
C LEU A 15 -14.11 -18.47 -18.69
N ILE A 16 -13.17 -18.54 -19.65
CA ILE A 16 -12.32 -17.42 -20.03
C ILE A 16 -13.19 -16.27 -20.52
N THR A 17 -14.14 -16.51 -21.42
CA THR A 17 -15.03 -15.47 -21.96
C THR A 17 -15.85 -14.80 -20.83
N SER A 18 -16.32 -15.58 -19.86
CA SER A 18 -17.09 -15.04 -18.72
C SER A 18 -16.23 -14.13 -17.83
N VAL A 19 -15.01 -14.55 -17.48
CA VAL A 19 -14.10 -13.76 -16.62
C VAL A 19 -13.48 -12.59 -17.37
N SER A 20 -13.18 -12.78 -18.66
CA SER A 20 -12.61 -11.77 -19.56
C SER A 20 -13.61 -10.69 -19.99
N LEU A 21 -14.92 -10.90 -19.85
CA LEU A 21 -15.94 -9.86 -20.08
C LEU A 21 -16.24 -9.05 -18.80
N LEU A 22 -16.03 -9.64 -17.62
CA LEU A 22 -16.23 -8.98 -16.34
C LEU A 22 -15.20 -7.90 -16.04
N LEU A 23 -13.92 -8.16 -16.31
CA LEU A 23 -12.86 -7.18 -16.07
C LEU A 23 -13.02 -5.90 -16.92
N PRO A 24 -13.28 -5.99 -18.24
CA PRO A 24 -13.53 -4.82 -19.08
C PRO A 24 -14.83 -4.10 -18.74
N TYR A 25 -15.90 -4.81 -18.33
CA TYR A 25 -17.14 -4.18 -17.89
C TYR A 25 -16.92 -3.35 -16.62
N MET A 26 -16.23 -3.90 -15.63
CA MET A 26 -15.86 -3.19 -14.39
C MET A 26 -14.92 -2.00 -14.66
N LEU A 27 -13.97 -2.15 -15.58
CA LEU A 27 -13.08 -1.06 -16.01
C LEU A 27 -13.85 0.02 -16.79
N PHE A 28 -14.80 -0.37 -17.63
CA PHE A 28 -15.64 0.54 -18.40
C PHE A 28 -16.56 1.35 -17.48
N THR A 29 -17.26 0.71 -16.53
CA THR A 29 -18.14 1.42 -15.58
C THR A 29 -17.37 2.32 -14.63
N TYR A 30 -16.14 1.93 -14.26
CA TYR A 30 -15.21 2.80 -13.51
C TYR A 30 -14.77 4.02 -14.32
N GLN A 31 -14.39 3.83 -15.60
CA GLN A 31 -13.92 4.92 -16.46
C GLN A 31 -15.02 5.88 -16.91
N THR A 32 -16.26 5.41 -17.09
CA THR A 32 -17.38 6.27 -17.53
C THR A 32 -18.01 7.09 -16.41
N GLY A 33 -17.63 6.85 -15.15
CA GLY A 33 -18.20 7.57 -13.99
C GLY A 33 -19.71 7.39 -13.85
N GLN A 34 -20.28 6.34 -14.45
CA GLN A 34 -21.73 6.19 -14.59
C GLN A 34 -22.41 5.64 -13.32
N LEU A 35 -21.61 5.27 -12.31
CA LEU A 35 -22.08 4.74 -11.03
C LEU A 35 -21.51 5.59 -9.88
N ASP A 36 -22.28 6.58 -9.44
CA ASP A 36 -21.94 7.39 -8.26
C ASP A 36 -22.18 6.58 -6.96
N GLY A 37 -21.25 6.64 -6.01
CA GLY A 37 -21.48 6.20 -4.63
C GLY A 37 -21.48 4.68 -4.39
N ILE A 38 -22.54 4.13 -3.79
CA ILE A 38 -22.60 2.77 -3.22
C ILE A 38 -22.78 1.66 -4.28
N GLY A 39 -23.20 2.02 -5.51
CA GLY A 39 -23.52 1.07 -6.58
C GLY A 39 -22.38 0.11 -6.95
N TRP A 40 -21.16 0.64 -7.13
CA TRP A 40 -19.98 -0.18 -7.45
C TRP A 40 -19.62 -1.15 -6.32
N LEU A 41 -19.85 -0.75 -5.06
CA LEU A 41 -19.60 -1.59 -3.89
C LEU A 41 -20.60 -2.75 -3.86
N PHE A 42 -21.87 -2.48 -4.15
CA PHE A 42 -22.92 -3.50 -4.21
C PHE A 42 -22.67 -4.51 -5.33
N GLU A 43 -22.31 -4.05 -6.53
CA GLU A 43 -21.95 -4.93 -7.64
C GLU A 43 -20.71 -5.77 -7.32
N TYR A 44 -19.65 -5.15 -6.79
CA TYR A 44 -18.45 -5.88 -6.37
C TYR A 44 -18.76 -6.94 -5.30
N ILE A 45 -19.55 -6.59 -4.28
CA ILE A 45 -19.96 -7.52 -3.23
C ILE A 45 -20.82 -8.64 -3.81
N TYR A 46 -21.77 -8.33 -4.70
CA TYR A 46 -22.61 -9.32 -5.35
C TYR A 46 -21.75 -10.31 -6.16
N PHE A 47 -20.83 -9.83 -7.00
CA PHE A 47 -19.93 -10.70 -7.75
C PHE A 47 -19.01 -11.50 -6.85
N ALA A 48 -18.44 -10.87 -5.82
CA ALA A 48 -17.59 -11.53 -4.84
C ALA A 48 -18.33 -12.64 -4.09
N LEU A 49 -19.57 -12.42 -3.65
CA LEU A 49 -20.34 -13.37 -2.85
C LEU A 49 -20.96 -14.50 -3.68
N PHE A 50 -21.39 -14.24 -4.91
CA PHE A 50 -22.07 -15.26 -5.71
C PHE A 50 -21.11 -16.01 -6.64
N PHE A 51 -20.26 -15.31 -7.39
CA PHE A 51 -19.46 -15.94 -8.42
C PHE A 51 -18.19 -16.58 -7.87
N THR A 52 -17.58 -15.99 -6.84
CA THR A 52 -16.35 -16.51 -6.25
C THR A 52 -16.56 -17.88 -5.60
N PRO A 53 -17.58 -18.12 -4.75
CA PRO A 53 -17.78 -19.43 -4.15
C PRO A 53 -18.21 -20.48 -5.17
N ILE A 54 -19.05 -20.11 -6.14
CA ILE A 54 -19.44 -21.02 -7.22
C ILE A 54 -18.21 -21.41 -8.05
N PHE A 55 -17.35 -20.44 -8.41
CA PHE A 55 -16.11 -20.70 -9.12
C PHE A 55 -15.20 -21.65 -8.34
N TYR A 56 -14.97 -21.37 -7.05
CA TYR A 56 -14.15 -22.24 -6.20
C TYR A 56 -14.76 -23.63 -6.02
N MET A 57 -16.09 -23.75 -5.92
CA MET A 57 -16.78 -25.03 -5.87
C MET A 57 -16.57 -25.83 -7.15
N LEU A 58 -16.73 -25.21 -8.32
CA LEU A 58 -16.54 -25.87 -9.62
C LEU A 58 -15.07 -26.27 -9.82
N LEU A 59 -14.13 -25.41 -9.42
CA LEU A 59 -12.70 -25.69 -9.45
C LEU A 59 -12.34 -26.84 -8.51
N PHE A 60 -12.89 -26.86 -7.29
CA PHE A 60 -12.73 -27.94 -6.33
C PHE A 60 -13.30 -29.27 -6.86
N LEU A 61 -14.51 -29.27 -7.41
CA LEU A 61 -15.12 -30.46 -8.01
C LEU A 61 -14.29 -30.99 -9.18
N PHE A 62 -13.82 -30.09 -10.05
CA PHE A 62 -12.91 -30.44 -11.15
C PHE A 62 -11.64 -31.11 -10.62
N MET A 63 -10.95 -30.48 -9.67
CA MET A 63 -9.75 -31.04 -9.07
C MET A 63 -10.02 -32.38 -8.37
N ALA A 64 -11.10 -32.50 -7.60
CA ALA A 64 -11.46 -33.71 -6.88
C ALA A 64 -11.69 -34.88 -7.83
N VAL A 65 -12.48 -34.68 -8.89
CA VAL A 65 -12.75 -35.71 -9.91
C VAL A 65 -11.47 -36.13 -10.63
N ARG A 66 -10.55 -35.19 -10.89
CA ARG A 66 -9.27 -35.49 -11.55
C ARG A 66 -8.27 -36.18 -10.64
N LEU A 67 -8.11 -35.69 -9.41
CA LEU A 67 -7.25 -36.30 -8.40
C LEU A 67 -7.74 -37.69 -8.00
N ALA A 68 -9.05 -37.95 -8.01
CA ALA A 68 -9.63 -39.26 -7.70
C ALA A 68 -8.98 -40.40 -8.51
N LYS A 69 -8.57 -40.10 -9.75
CA LYS A 69 -8.02 -41.03 -10.74
C LYS A 69 -6.57 -41.47 -10.51
N TYR A 70 -5.82 -40.76 -9.66
CA TYR A 70 -4.41 -41.07 -9.38
C TYR A 70 -4.27 -42.10 -8.23
N LYS A 71 -3.12 -42.77 -8.11
CA LYS A 71 -2.79 -43.56 -6.91
C LYS A 71 -2.51 -42.64 -5.71
N LYS A 72 -2.80 -43.10 -4.48
CA LYS A 72 -2.68 -42.30 -3.25
C LYS A 72 -1.32 -41.58 -3.12
N ASN A 73 -0.22 -42.29 -3.37
CA ASN A 73 1.14 -41.72 -3.24
C ASN A 73 1.39 -40.63 -4.28
N ILE A 74 0.95 -40.84 -5.52
CA ILE A 74 1.09 -39.86 -6.61
C ILE A 74 0.23 -38.61 -6.34
N LYS A 75 -1.00 -38.78 -5.80
CA LYS A 75 -1.85 -37.65 -5.41
C LYS A 75 -1.13 -36.72 -4.44
N TRP A 76 -0.58 -37.27 -3.38
CA TRP A 76 0.10 -36.48 -2.36
C TRP A 76 1.38 -35.84 -2.90
N LEU A 77 2.14 -36.55 -3.74
CA LEU A 77 3.31 -35.98 -4.41
C LEU A 77 2.93 -34.77 -5.28
N LEU A 78 1.87 -34.87 -6.08
CA LEU A 78 1.40 -33.75 -6.92
C LEU A 78 0.93 -32.57 -6.07
N VAL A 79 0.10 -32.83 -5.05
CA VAL A 79 -0.43 -31.76 -4.20
C VAL A 79 0.70 -31.06 -3.44
N PHE A 80 1.48 -31.80 -2.65
CA PHE A 80 2.53 -31.17 -1.84
C PHE A 80 3.69 -30.65 -2.69
N GLY A 81 4.07 -31.37 -3.75
CA GLY A 81 5.15 -30.95 -4.65
C GLY A 81 4.84 -29.65 -5.37
N LEU A 82 3.63 -29.50 -5.92
CA LEU A 82 3.25 -28.27 -6.62
C LEU A 82 2.97 -27.11 -5.66
N PHE A 83 2.48 -27.37 -4.45
CA PHE A 83 2.40 -26.34 -3.40
C PHE A 83 3.78 -25.85 -2.96
N ALA A 84 4.71 -26.77 -2.69
CA ALA A 84 6.09 -26.43 -2.36
C ALA A 84 6.77 -25.63 -3.49
N LEU A 85 6.55 -26.05 -4.74
CA LEU A 85 7.04 -25.32 -5.91
C LEU A 85 6.41 -23.92 -6.02
N GLY A 86 5.10 -23.78 -5.78
CA GLY A 86 4.43 -22.48 -5.78
C GLY A 86 4.98 -21.53 -4.72
N ILE A 87 5.20 -22.03 -3.50
CA ILE A 87 5.86 -21.27 -2.43
C ILE A 87 7.27 -20.87 -2.84
N LEU A 88 8.09 -21.80 -3.33
CA LEU A 88 9.44 -21.51 -3.80
C LEU A 88 9.43 -20.41 -4.89
N LEU A 89 8.53 -20.51 -5.87
CA LEU A 89 8.38 -19.50 -6.91
C LEU A 89 7.99 -18.13 -6.34
N ALA A 90 7.12 -18.07 -5.33
CA ALA A 90 6.77 -16.80 -4.70
C ALA A 90 7.96 -16.09 -4.03
N PHE A 91 8.93 -16.85 -3.52
CA PHE A 91 10.17 -16.28 -2.97
C PHE A 91 11.20 -15.88 -4.02
N ILE A 92 11.18 -16.53 -5.20
CA ILE A 92 12.12 -16.24 -6.31
C ILE A 92 11.63 -15.06 -7.16
N LEU A 93 10.31 -14.97 -7.40
CA LEU A 93 9.73 -13.94 -8.24
C LEU A 93 9.79 -12.57 -7.54
N PRO A 94 10.01 -11.47 -8.29
CA PRO A 94 10.03 -10.11 -7.74
C PRO A 94 8.61 -9.61 -7.43
N ILE A 95 7.92 -10.28 -6.51
CA ILE A 95 6.56 -9.95 -6.12
C ILE A 95 6.59 -8.69 -5.24
N HIS A 96 5.91 -7.64 -5.69
CA HIS A 96 5.78 -6.42 -4.92
C HIS A 96 4.88 -6.67 -3.71
N ILE A 97 5.43 -6.55 -2.51
CA ILE A 97 4.68 -6.71 -1.26
C ILE A 97 4.08 -5.35 -0.90
N PRO A 98 2.74 -5.26 -0.72
CA PRO A 98 2.10 -4.03 -0.31
C PRO A 98 2.71 -3.52 1.00
N ALA A 99 3.19 -2.29 0.99
CA ALA A 99 3.70 -1.66 2.20
C ALA A 99 2.55 -1.35 3.16
N LEU A 100 2.65 -1.83 4.39
CA LEU A 100 1.71 -1.46 5.46
C LEU A 100 1.91 0.00 5.85
N LYS A 101 0.81 0.74 6.01
CA LYS A 101 0.86 2.10 6.57
C LYS A 101 1.14 2.01 8.07
N SER A 102 2.18 2.69 8.53
CA SER A 102 2.52 2.84 9.95
C SER A 102 1.93 4.13 10.50
N ASN A 103 1.53 4.12 11.77
CA ASN A 103 1.22 5.36 12.47
C ASN A 103 2.52 6.17 12.62
N VAL A 104 2.46 7.45 12.29
CA VAL A 104 3.56 8.39 12.42
C VAL A 104 3.08 9.66 13.12
N SER A 105 4.00 10.35 13.79
CA SER A 105 3.73 11.63 14.45
C SER A 105 4.84 12.64 14.19
N LEU A 106 4.42 13.86 13.94
CA LEU A 106 5.25 15.05 13.81
C LEU A 106 4.84 16.04 14.90
N ILE A 107 5.83 16.57 15.62
CA ILE A 107 5.66 17.68 16.55
C ILE A 107 6.76 18.70 16.24
N ILE A 108 6.37 19.96 16.08
CA ILE A 108 7.27 21.09 15.88
C ILE A 108 7.03 22.05 17.04
N ASN A 109 8.06 22.24 17.86
CA ASN A 109 8.04 23.15 18.98
C ASN A 109 8.93 24.36 18.70
N THR A 110 8.45 25.54 19.05
CA THR A 110 9.28 26.74 19.14
C THR A 110 10.25 26.62 20.32
N THR A 111 11.46 27.17 20.19
CA THR A 111 12.45 27.14 21.28
C THR A 111 12.59 28.47 22.01
N ALA A 112 12.01 29.56 21.47
CA ALA A 112 12.32 30.94 21.85
C ALA A 112 13.81 31.34 21.68
N GLU A 113 14.60 30.53 20.99
CA GLU A 113 16.00 30.81 20.68
C GLU A 113 16.16 31.21 19.21
N LYS A 114 17.20 32.00 18.94
CA LYS A 114 17.57 32.43 17.59
C LYS A 114 19.07 32.35 17.37
N ASN A 115 19.46 32.24 16.11
CA ASN A 115 20.84 32.44 15.70
C ASN A 115 21.28 33.88 16.07
N PRO A 116 22.53 34.10 16.53
CA PRO A 116 23.05 35.46 16.81
C PRO A 116 22.95 36.44 15.63
N ASN A 117 22.98 35.94 14.40
CA ASN A 117 22.86 36.75 13.19
C ASN A 117 21.40 36.99 12.77
N SER A 118 20.43 36.36 13.45
CA SER A 118 19.01 36.48 13.12
C SER A 118 18.38 37.72 13.76
N GLN A 119 17.52 38.36 12.98
CA GLN A 119 16.71 39.50 13.39
C GLN A 119 15.54 39.08 14.28
N GLY A 120 15.09 37.82 14.20
CA GLY A 120 13.92 37.30 14.91
C GLY A 120 14.07 35.82 15.29
N SER A 121 12.98 35.23 15.77
CA SER A 121 12.88 33.79 16.10
C SER A 121 11.74 33.10 15.36
N GLU A 122 11.32 33.67 14.22
CA GLU A 122 10.16 33.19 13.48
C GLU A 122 10.35 31.76 12.97
N ILE A 123 9.28 30.98 12.96
CA ILE A 123 9.29 29.63 12.39
C ILE A 123 8.14 29.53 11.39
N TRP A 124 8.49 29.25 10.15
CA TRP A 124 7.55 29.11 9.04
C TRP A 124 7.58 27.69 8.49
N VAL A 125 6.45 26.99 8.60
CA VAL A 125 6.26 25.64 8.07
C VAL A 125 5.36 25.73 6.85
N ILE A 126 5.93 25.49 5.67
CA ILE A 126 5.23 25.59 4.39
C ILE A 126 4.38 24.34 4.15
N ALA A 127 5.00 23.16 4.29
CA ALA A 127 4.35 21.93 3.92
C ALA A 127 4.96 20.71 4.61
N LEU A 128 4.10 19.72 4.85
CA LEU A 128 4.48 18.33 5.03
C LEU A 128 4.03 17.57 3.78
N THR A 129 4.96 16.90 3.12
CA THR A 129 4.70 16.24 1.82
C THR A 129 5.11 14.78 1.87
N GLN A 130 4.39 13.95 1.11
CA GLN A 130 4.73 12.56 0.85
C GLN A 130 5.65 12.46 -0.37
N ALA A 131 6.36 11.33 -0.52
CA ALA A 131 7.28 11.09 -1.64
C ALA A 131 6.62 11.15 -3.05
N ASP A 132 5.30 11.02 -3.13
CA ASP A 132 4.52 11.19 -4.36
C ASP A 132 4.18 12.66 -4.68
N GLY A 133 4.68 13.60 -3.87
CA GLY A 133 4.41 15.03 -3.98
C GLY A 133 3.10 15.48 -3.33
N LYS A 134 2.32 14.57 -2.74
CA LYS A 134 1.07 14.93 -2.10
C LYS A 134 1.32 15.67 -0.79
N GLN A 135 0.80 16.90 -0.70
CA GLN A 135 0.84 17.70 0.52
C GLN A 135 -0.27 17.27 1.49
N ILE A 136 0.08 17.19 2.78
CA ILE A 136 -0.88 17.01 3.87
C ILE A 136 -1.69 18.31 4.05
N PRO A 137 -3.03 18.26 4.00
CA PRO A 137 -3.88 19.42 4.22
C PRO A 137 -3.64 20.07 5.58
N GLN A 138 -3.63 21.41 5.63
CA GLN A 138 -3.45 22.16 6.88
C GLN A 138 -4.52 21.83 7.93
N SER A 139 -5.73 21.46 7.50
CA SER A 139 -6.83 21.05 8.38
C SER A 139 -6.54 19.78 9.18
N GLU A 140 -5.53 18.99 8.81
CA GLU A 140 -5.13 17.79 9.55
C GLU A 140 -4.14 18.09 10.70
N PHE A 141 -3.63 19.32 10.78
CA PHE A 141 -2.72 19.75 11.85
C PHE A 141 -3.49 20.26 13.07
N LYS A 142 -2.87 20.10 14.24
CA LYS A 142 -3.30 20.71 15.50
C LYS A 142 -2.21 21.64 15.99
N PHE A 143 -2.57 22.86 16.35
CA PHE A 143 -1.65 23.87 16.82
C PHE A 143 -2.29 24.74 17.92
N ASP A 144 -1.46 25.35 18.75
CA ASP A 144 -1.90 26.29 19.79
C ASP A 144 -2.06 27.73 19.26
N ASP A 145 -2.38 28.67 20.15
CA ASP A 145 -2.66 30.06 19.81
C ASP A 145 -1.43 30.87 19.38
N GLN A 146 -0.22 30.33 19.56
CA GLN A 146 1.04 30.96 19.15
C GLN A 146 1.41 30.61 17.70
N TRP A 147 0.62 29.76 17.05
CA TRP A 147 0.71 29.44 15.64
C TRP A 147 -0.50 30.01 14.89
N GLN A 148 -0.24 30.56 13.72
CA GLN A 148 -1.28 31.07 12.83
C GLN A 148 -1.01 30.62 11.40
N ILE A 149 -2.05 30.64 10.56
CA ILE A 149 -1.89 30.42 9.13
C ILE A 149 -1.74 31.79 8.46
N LYS A 150 -0.60 32.01 7.82
CA LYS A 150 -0.29 33.24 7.08
C LYS A 150 0.28 32.89 5.73
N ASP A 151 -0.26 33.49 4.67
CA ASP A 151 0.16 33.27 3.29
C ASP A 151 0.22 31.78 2.87
N GLY A 152 -0.69 30.96 3.41
CA GLY A 152 -0.76 29.53 3.14
C GLY A 152 0.31 28.68 3.85
N ALA A 153 0.99 29.21 4.86
CA ALA A 153 1.95 28.51 5.71
C ALA A 153 1.59 28.64 7.20
N PHE A 154 2.04 27.71 8.03
CA PHE A 154 2.01 27.89 9.48
C PHE A 154 3.16 28.80 9.90
N MET A 155 2.85 29.82 10.69
CA MET A 155 3.80 30.80 11.17
C MET A 155 3.67 30.94 12.69
N SER A 156 4.80 30.88 13.39
CA SER A 156 4.92 31.33 14.77
C SER A 156 5.99 32.40 14.86
N ALA A 157 5.73 33.45 15.66
CA ALA A 157 6.74 34.48 15.96
C ALA A 157 7.92 33.91 16.76
N GLY A 158 7.72 32.75 17.41
CA GLY A 158 8.77 32.07 18.17
C GLY A 158 9.23 32.83 19.41
N GLU A 159 8.39 33.67 19.99
CA GLU A 159 8.69 34.43 21.21
C GLU A 159 8.49 33.60 22.49
N GLN A 160 7.50 32.71 22.46
CA GLN A 160 7.22 31.78 23.54
C GLN A 160 7.87 30.42 23.26
N ALA A 161 8.52 29.84 24.27
CA ALA A 161 9.06 28.49 24.17
C ALA A 161 7.93 27.46 24.25
N SER A 162 8.10 26.34 23.55
CA SER A 162 7.17 25.20 23.56
C SER A 162 5.81 25.44 22.91
N ALA A 163 5.65 26.47 22.08
CA ALA A 163 4.48 26.56 21.22
C ALA A 163 4.50 25.41 20.20
N MET A 164 3.40 24.71 20.05
CA MET A 164 3.33 23.39 19.42
C MET A 164 2.48 23.39 18.16
N LEU A 165 3.06 22.88 17.07
CA LEU A 165 2.37 22.46 15.86
C LEU A 165 2.55 20.94 15.71
N SER A 166 1.47 20.19 15.54
CA SER A 166 1.50 18.73 15.52
C SER A 166 0.64 18.13 14.43
N TRP A 167 1.08 16.98 13.93
CA TRP A 167 0.33 16.15 13.01
C TRP A 167 0.53 14.67 13.34
N GLY A 168 -0.51 13.86 13.14
CA GLY A 168 -0.45 12.43 13.31
C GLY A 168 -1.29 11.73 12.25
N GLY A 169 -0.73 10.69 11.63
CA GLY A 169 -1.39 10.00 10.53
C GLY A 169 -0.81 8.64 10.23
N LYS A 170 -1.30 8.02 9.16
CA LYS A 170 -0.83 6.72 8.67
C LYS A 170 -0.16 6.89 7.31
N THR A 171 1.12 6.61 7.22
CA THR A 171 1.88 6.65 5.96
C THR A 171 2.69 5.38 5.77
N ASN A 172 2.89 4.99 4.51
CA ASN A 172 3.88 3.99 4.12
C ASN A 172 4.90 4.58 3.15
N GLN A 173 4.97 5.92 3.04
CA GLN A 173 5.88 6.64 2.16
C GLN A 173 6.85 7.50 2.99
N PRO A 174 8.08 7.73 2.50
CA PRO A 174 8.94 8.78 3.03
C PRO A 174 8.21 10.12 3.05
N MET A 175 8.56 10.97 4.01
CA MET A 175 7.93 12.29 4.18
C MET A 175 8.99 13.37 4.25
N GLN A 176 8.62 14.55 3.73
CA GLN A 176 9.48 15.73 3.70
C GLN A 176 8.77 16.90 4.38
N LEU A 177 9.50 17.54 5.29
CA LEU A 177 9.06 18.75 5.98
C LEU A 177 9.76 19.96 5.35
N THR A 178 8.97 20.93 4.90
CA THR A 178 9.49 22.15 4.25
C THR A 178 9.29 23.35 5.15
N PHE A 179 10.39 24.01 5.49
CA PHE A 179 10.42 25.28 6.18
C PHE A 179 10.72 26.41 5.20
N LEU A 180 10.17 27.60 5.45
CA LEU A 180 10.71 28.83 4.88
C LEU A 180 11.76 29.37 5.85
N THR A 181 12.96 29.61 5.32
CA THR A 181 14.12 30.13 6.05
C THR A 181 14.45 31.52 5.55
N HIS A 182 14.75 32.44 6.45
CA HIS A 182 15.11 33.82 6.15
C HIS A 182 15.81 34.47 7.37
N ASN A 183 16.14 35.76 7.26
CA ASN A 183 16.98 36.46 8.23
C ASN A 183 16.26 36.78 9.55
N TRP A 184 14.97 36.45 9.68
CA TRP A 184 14.21 36.52 10.95
C TRP A 184 13.91 35.15 11.53
N SER A 185 14.37 34.06 10.90
CA SER A 185 14.05 32.72 11.34
C SER A 185 14.81 32.33 12.62
N GLY A 186 14.14 31.58 13.49
CA GLY A 186 14.66 31.08 14.75
C GLY A 186 15.14 29.62 14.72
N ILE A 187 15.24 29.04 15.91
CA ILE A 187 15.57 27.62 16.09
C ILE A 187 14.29 26.85 16.39
N ALA A 188 13.98 25.85 15.56
CA ALA A 188 12.85 24.95 15.78
C ALA A 188 13.31 23.60 16.37
N GLN A 189 12.49 23.00 17.22
CA GLN A 189 12.67 21.62 17.65
C GLN A 189 11.65 20.73 16.94
N VAL A 190 12.12 19.79 16.14
CA VAL A 190 11.28 18.86 15.39
C VAL A 190 11.41 17.47 15.99
N THR A 191 10.28 16.90 16.40
CA THR A 191 10.18 15.53 16.88
C THR A 191 9.39 14.70 15.86
N TRP A 192 10.03 13.68 15.32
CA TRP A 192 9.46 12.74 14.38
C TRP A 192 9.50 11.33 14.96
N ASN A 193 8.33 10.71 15.17
CA ASN A 193 8.21 9.38 15.78
C ASN A 193 9.01 9.21 17.09
N GLY A 194 9.05 10.26 17.92
CA GLY A 194 9.79 10.29 19.19
C GLY A 194 11.28 10.62 19.07
N SER A 195 11.84 10.71 17.86
CA SER A 195 13.20 11.20 17.64
C SER A 195 13.19 12.71 17.48
N THR A 196 13.95 13.42 18.31
CA THR A 196 13.97 14.88 18.34
C THR A 196 15.27 15.43 17.76
N GLN A 197 15.15 16.45 16.91
CA GLN A 197 16.27 17.22 16.37
C GLN A 197 16.00 18.72 16.52
N ARG A 198 17.06 19.50 16.75
CA ARG A 198 17.01 20.96 16.76
C ARG A 198 17.54 21.49 15.43
N LEU A 199 16.84 22.46 14.87
CA LEU A 199 17.10 22.98 13.53
C LEU A 199 17.22 24.49 13.61
N ASP A 200 18.40 24.99 13.28
CA ASP A 200 18.57 26.41 12.97
C ASP A 200 17.98 26.69 11.58
N LEU A 201 17.00 27.59 11.53
CA LEU A 201 16.29 27.98 10.32
C LEU A 201 16.77 29.34 9.79
N TYR A 202 17.76 29.99 10.42
CA TYR A 202 18.32 31.23 9.91
C TYR A 202 18.94 31.05 8.52
N SER A 203 18.64 31.99 7.63
CA SER A 203 19.25 32.14 6.31
C SER A 203 19.33 33.62 5.97
N GLN A 204 20.39 34.11 5.33
CA GLN A 204 20.47 35.52 4.95
C GLN A 204 19.35 35.90 3.96
N ASP A 205 19.07 35.00 3.01
CA ASP A 205 18.03 35.16 1.99
C ASP A 205 16.87 34.20 2.23
N ALA A 206 15.68 34.58 1.74
CA ALA A 206 14.48 33.76 1.83
C ALA A 206 14.59 32.54 0.91
N GLN A 207 14.53 31.33 1.48
CA GLN A 207 14.57 30.08 0.73
C GLN A 207 13.87 28.93 1.47
N ASN A 208 13.50 27.89 0.72
CA ASN A 208 12.90 26.68 1.30
C ASN A 208 14.00 25.74 1.79
N LYS A 209 13.89 25.30 3.05
CA LYS A 209 14.71 24.24 3.63
C LYS A 209 13.86 22.99 3.77
N ILE A 210 14.20 21.96 2.99
CA ILE A 210 13.52 20.67 2.98
C ILE A 210 14.29 19.70 3.88
N ILE A 211 13.58 18.98 4.72
CA ILE A 211 14.14 17.99 5.65
C ILE A 211 13.45 16.65 5.39
N ASP A 212 14.25 15.65 5.04
CA ASP A 212 13.80 14.28 4.94
C ASP A 212 13.56 13.71 6.34
N LEU A 213 12.33 13.27 6.60
CA LEU A 213 11.97 12.67 7.88
C LEU A 213 12.33 11.18 7.84
N PRO A 214 13.03 10.65 8.88
CA PRO A 214 13.46 9.26 8.92
C PRO A 214 12.31 8.30 8.63
N TYR A 215 12.48 7.51 7.58
CA TYR A 215 11.45 6.60 7.15
C TYR A 215 11.45 5.34 8.02
N VAL A 216 10.36 5.15 8.76
CA VAL A 216 10.16 3.93 9.56
C VAL A 216 9.36 2.95 8.70
N GLN A 217 10.05 2.21 7.84
CA GLN A 217 9.41 1.17 7.05
C GLN A 217 10.15 -0.14 7.13
N GLN A 218 9.61 -1.06 7.92
CA GLN A 218 9.72 -2.48 7.63
C GLN A 218 8.36 -3.09 7.93
N ALA A 219 7.71 -3.65 6.91
CA ALA A 219 6.65 -4.59 7.19
C ALA A 219 7.26 -5.71 8.05
N PRO A 220 6.64 -6.13 9.17
CA PRO A 220 7.22 -7.15 10.02
C PRO A 220 7.64 -8.35 9.19
N ALA A 221 8.81 -8.96 9.45
CA ALA A 221 9.30 -10.10 8.68
C ALA A 221 8.24 -11.21 8.56
N LEU A 222 7.44 -11.38 9.62
CA LEU A 222 6.30 -12.28 9.66
C LEU A 222 5.19 -11.92 8.65
N TYR A 223 4.86 -10.64 8.47
CA TYR A 223 3.90 -10.20 7.45
C TYR A 223 4.38 -10.56 6.05
N LYS A 224 5.65 -10.24 5.75
CA LYS A 224 6.27 -10.60 4.47
C LYS A 224 6.21 -12.11 4.23
N PHE A 225 6.56 -12.90 5.23
CA PHE A 225 6.53 -14.37 5.15
C PHE A 225 5.10 -14.89 4.88
N ILE A 226 4.11 -14.45 5.67
CA ILE A 226 2.71 -14.85 5.51
C ILE A 226 2.20 -14.46 4.12
N PHE A 227 2.47 -13.23 3.67
CA PHE A 227 2.04 -12.75 2.36
C PHE A 227 2.61 -13.62 1.23
N LEU A 228 3.93 -13.86 1.24
CA LEU A 228 4.57 -14.70 0.22
C LEU A 228 4.11 -16.16 0.27
N PHE A 229 3.89 -16.69 1.48
CA PHE A 229 3.33 -18.03 1.65
C PHE A 229 1.93 -18.17 1.03
N LEU A 230 1.05 -17.19 1.26
CA LEU A 230 -0.30 -17.18 0.70
C LEU A 230 -0.28 -17.07 -0.84
N ILE A 231 0.54 -16.17 -1.39
CA ILE A 231 0.71 -16.08 -2.85
C ILE A 231 1.28 -17.38 -3.42
N GLY A 232 2.26 -17.97 -2.73
CA GLY A 232 2.83 -19.26 -3.10
C GLY A 232 1.83 -20.40 -3.11
N ALA A 233 0.95 -20.46 -2.10
CA ALA A 233 -0.14 -21.43 -2.04
C ALA A 233 -1.12 -21.26 -3.23
N ILE A 234 -1.44 -20.02 -3.60
CA ILE A 234 -2.26 -19.72 -4.79
C ILE A 234 -1.56 -20.18 -6.07
N LEU A 235 -0.27 -19.87 -6.25
CA LEU A 235 0.52 -20.34 -7.38
C LEU A 235 0.56 -21.86 -7.46
N GLY A 236 0.78 -22.54 -6.33
CA GLY A 236 0.78 -24.00 -6.26
C GLY A 236 -0.56 -24.62 -6.65
N LEU A 237 -1.67 -24.01 -6.21
CA LEU A 237 -3.01 -24.41 -6.62
C LEU A 237 -3.24 -24.23 -8.12
N LEU A 238 -2.76 -23.13 -8.70
CA LEU A 238 -2.84 -22.88 -10.15
C LEU A 238 -2.02 -23.91 -10.94
N LEU A 239 -0.79 -24.18 -10.51
CA LEU A 239 0.07 -25.21 -11.11
C LEU A 239 -0.57 -26.60 -11.04
N LEU A 240 -1.20 -26.94 -9.91
CA LEU A 240 -1.94 -28.19 -9.75
C LEU A 240 -3.10 -28.28 -10.74
N ASN A 241 -3.88 -27.21 -10.89
CA ASN A 241 -4.97 -27.16 -11.87
C ASN A 241 -4.47 -27.36 -13.30
N LEU A 242 -3.37 -26.70 -13.68
CA LEU A 242 -2.75 -26.84 -14.99
C LEU A 242 -2.24 -28.28 -15.21
N ALA A 243 -1.55 -28.86 -14.23
CA ALA A 243 -1.06 -30.23 -14.31
C ALA A 243 -2.21 -31.23 -14.50
N LEU A 244 -3.29 -31.12 -13.73
CA LEU A 244 -4.47 -31.98 -13.85
C LEU A 244 -5.24 -31.79 -15.17
N PHE A 245 -5.14 -30.60 -15.77
CA PHE A 245 -5.75 -30.29 -17.06
C PHE A 245 -4.97 -30.95 -18.21
N PHE A 246 -3.65 -30.73 -18.27
CA PHE A 246 -2.78 -31.18 -19.36
C PHE A 246 -2.32 -32.63 -19.27
N PHE A 247 -2.26 -33.20 -18.06
CA PHE A 247 -1.91 -34.61 -17.84
C PHE A 247 -3.13 -35.40 -17.34
N PRO A 248 -4.13 -35.66 -18.20
CA PRO A 248 -5.33 -36.37 -17.82
C PRO A 248 -5.10 -37.89 -17.79
N GLN A 249 -4.30 -38.40 -16.83
CA GLN A 249 -3.80 -39.79 -16.77
C GLN A 249 -2.94 -40.18 -17.98
N ALA A 250 -1.64 -40.39 -17.76
CA ALA A 250 -0.91 -41.42 -18.46
C ALA A 250 -1.11 -42.71 -17.65
N ASP A 251 -1.21 -43.87 -18.29
CA ASP A 251 -1.38 -45.17 -17.66
C ASP A 251 -0.19 -45.52 -16.73
N ILE A 252 -0.17 -44.96 -15.51
CA ILE A 252 0.86 -45.15 -14.45
C ILE A 252 0.20 -45.66 -13.17
#